data_AF-W4V3L0-F1
#
_entry.id   AF-W4V3L0-F1
#
_cell.length_a   1.000
_cell.length_b   1.000
_cell.length_c   1.000
_cell.angle_alpha   90.00
_cell.angle_beta   90.00
_cell.angle_gamma   90.00
#
_symmetry.space_group_name_H-M   'P 1'
#
loop_
_entity.id
_entity.type
_entity.pdbx_description
1 polymer ?
#
loop_
_entity_poly.entity_id
_entity_poly.type
_entity_poly.pdbx_seq_one_letter_code
_entity_poly.pdbx_strand_id
1 'polypeptide(L)'
;MSKSNRKNICVSAEEMARQQQFIDEIKELNYQREIMTAKKKLYYLATFGCQMNEHDSEKLAGMLAEMGYAETDNMNGSDLIIYNTCCVRENAELKVYGHLGPLKHLKKKTRIL
;
A
#
# COMPACT_ATOMS: atom_id res chain seq x y z
N MET A 1 3.30 -24.14 25.62
CA MET A 1 2.42 -23.18 24.93
C MET A 1 2.82 -21.77 25.34
N SER A 2 3.62 -21.08 24.52
CA SER A 2 4.05 -19.70 24.80
C SER A 2 2.91 -18.74 24.52
N LYS A 3 2.47 -17.98 25.54
CA LYS A 3 1.41 -16.97 25.41
C LYS A 3 1.96 -15.78 24.62
N SER A 4 1.55 -15.66 23.35
CA SER A 4 1.88 -14.50 22.51
C SER A 4 1.29 -13.23 23.12
N ASN A 5 2.16 -12.37 23.67
CA ASN A 5 1.78 -11.10 24.29
C ASN A 5 1.46 -10.07 23.20
N ARG A 6 0.24 -10.10 22.66
CA ARG A 6 -0.26 -9.07 21.74
C ARG A 6 -0.39 -7.77 22.52
N LYS A 7 0.57 -6.85 22.33
CA LYS A 7 0.42 -5.46 22.79
C LYS A 7 -0.77 -4.86 22.05
N ASN A 8 -1.82 -4.49 22.78
CA ASN A 8 -2.85 -3.60 22.22
C ASN A 8 -2.17 -2.26 21.95
N ILE A 9 -1.92 -1.97 20.68
CA ILE A 9 -1.42 -0.67 20.25
C ILE A 9 -2.63 0.27 20.29
N CYS A 10 -2.74 1.04 21.36
CA CYS A 10 -3.70 2.14 21.44
C CYS A 10 -3.09 3.32 20.67
N VAL A 11 -3.57 3.57 19.46
CA VAL A 11 -3.18 4.75 18.68
C VAL A 11 -3.89 5.96 19.28
N SER A 12 -3.15 7.01 19.62
CA SER A 12 -3.74 8.23 20.20
C SER A 12 -4.62 8.95 19.16
N ALA A 13 -5.59 9.73 19.63
CA ALA A 13 -6.41 10.56 18.75
C ALA A 13 -5.55 11.54 17.92
N GLU A 14 -4.45 12.04 18.49
CA GLU A 14 -3.49 12.90 17.80
C GLU A 14 -2.80 12.17 16.64
N GLU A 15 -2.34 10.94 16.86
CA GLU A 15 -1.67 10.16 15.82
C GLU A 15 -2.66 9.76 14.72
N MET A 16 -3.94 9.55 15.06
CA MET A 16 -5.00 9.32 14.08
C MET A 16 -5.29 10.55 13.23
N ALA A 17 -5.35 11.73 13.86
CA ALA A 17 -5.49 12.99 13.13
C ALA A 17 -4.32 13.23 12.18
N ARG A 18 -3.10 12.89 12.60
CA ARG A 18 -1.90 12.98 11.75
C ARG A 18 -1.97 12.03 10.56
N GLN A 19 -2.44 10.79 10.74
CA GLN A 19 -2.66 9.87 9.63
C GLN A 19 -3.70 10.42 8.65
N GLN A 20 -4.78 11.01 9.14
CA GLN A 20 -5.79 11.65 8.30
C GLN A 20 -5.21 12.81 7.48
N GLN A 21 -4.37 13.65 8.09
CA GLN A 21 -3.70 14.74 7.37
C GLN A 21 -2.89 14.24 6.18
N PHE A 22 -2.15 13.13 6.34
CA PHE A 22 -1.40 12.53 5.24
C PHE A 22 -2.32 11.93 4.16
N ILE A 23 -3.44 11.32 4.55
CA ILE A 23 -4.44 10.80 3.59
C ILE A 23 -4.96 11.95 2.73
N ASP A 24 -5.34 13.06 3.36
CA ASP A 24 -5.89 14.24 2.67
C ASP A 24 -4.86 14.89 1.75
N GLU A 25 -3.60 15.01 2.20
CA GLU A 25 -2.50 15.54 1.39
C GLU A 25 -2.26 14.68 0.13
N ILE A 26 -2.18 13.35 0.28
CA ILE A 26 -1.99 12.43 -0.84
C ILE A 26 -3.18 12.48 -1.79
N LYS A 27 -4.40 12.55 -1.25
CA LYS A 27 -5.63 12.68 -2.03
C LYS A 27 -5.60 13.91 -2.92
N GLU A 28 -5.20 15.05 -2.38
CA GLU A 28 -5.10 16.30 -3.14
C GLU A 28 -4.03 16.18 -4.24
N LEU A 29 -2.86 15.63 -3.93
CA LEU A 29 -1.81 15.40 -4.93
C LEU A 29 -2.26 14.49 -6.07
N ASN A 30 -2.98 13.43 -5.75
CA ASN A 30 -3.53 12.50 -6.74
C ASN A 30 -4.62 13.16 -7.58
N TYR A 31 -5.49 13.96 -6.97
CA TYR A 31 -6.53 14.71 -7.66
C TYR A 31 -5.95 15.71 -8.65
N GLN A 32 -4.99 16.53 -8.22
CA GLN A 32 -4.33 17.50 -9.10
C GLN A 32 -3.66 16.80 -10.29
N ARG A 33 -3.00 15.67 -10.04
CA ARG A 33 -2.37 14.89 -11.11
C ARG A 33 -3.39 14.29 -12.07
N GLU A 34 -4.53 13.82 -11.58
CA GLU A 34 -5.62 13.32 -12.42
C GLU A 34 -6.14 14.42 -13.34
N ILE A 35 -6.36 15.63 -12.82
CA ILE A 35 -6.77 16.79 -13.63
C ILE A 35 -5.71 17.13 -14.69
N MET A 36 -4.42 17.14 -14.33
CA MET A 36 -3.34 17.49 -15.25
C MET A 36 -3.10 16.44 -16.35
N THR A 37 -3.30 15.16 -16.05
CA THR A 37 -2.91 14.05 -16.94
C THR A 37 -4.09 13.27 -17.50
N ALA A 38 -5.31 13.57 -17.08
CA ALA A 38 -6.54 12.81 -17.31
C ALA A 38 -6.40 11.31 -16.95
N LYS A 39 -5.55 11.00 -15.95
CA LYS A 39 -5.26 9.63 -15.51
C LYS A 39 -5.25 9.53 -14.00
N LYS A 40 -6.10 8.65 -13.48
CA LYS A 40 -6.12 8.28 -12.06
C LYS A 40 -4.90 7.44 -11.70
N LYS A 41 -4.43 7.58 -10.46
CA LYS A 41 -3.33 6.78 -9.92
C LYS A 41 -3.79 5.37 -9.59
N LEU A 42 -3.05 4.37 -10.06
CA LEU A 42 -3.42 2.97 -9.91
C LEU A 42 -2.57 2.27 -8.85
N TYR A 43 -3.18 1.40 -8.05
CA TYR A 43 -2.46 0.51 -7.15
C TYR A 43 -2.76 -0.96 -7.44
N TYR A 44 -1.76 -1.81 -7.24
CA TYR A 44 -1.87 -3.26 -7.28
C TYR A 44 -1.58 -3.82 -5.88
N LEU A 45 -2.48 -4.62 -5.35
CA LEU A 45 -2.35 -5.26 -4.03
C LEU A 45 -2.33 -6.78 -4.20
N ALA A 46 -1.23 -7.40 -3.79
CA ALA A 46 -1.12 -8.85 -3.73
C ALA A 46 -1.02 -9.32 -2.28
N THR A 47 -2.00 -10.12 -1.86
CA THR A 47 -2.06 -10.72 -0.53
C THR A 47 -1.49 -12.12 -0.57
N PHE A 48 -0.58 -12.43 0.36
CA PHE A 48 -0.02 -13.76 0.56
C PHE A 48 -0.02 -14.12 2.04
N GLY A 49 -0.94 -14.98 2.46
CA GLY A 49 -0.98 -15.35 3.87
C GLY A 49 -2.23 -16.12 4.25
N CYS A 50 -2.76 -15.79 5.42
CA CYS A 50 -4.01 -16.34 5.92
C CYS A 50 -5.14 -15.31 5.85
N GLN A 51 -6.30 -15.68 6.37
CA GLN A 51 -7.48 -14.79 6.44
C GLN A 51 -7.20 -13.45 7.14
N MET A 52 -6.23 -13.39 8.06
CA MET A 52 -5.83 -12.11 8.66
C MET A 52 -5.22 -11.15 7.64
N ASN A 53 -4.42 -11.65 6.70
CA ASN A 53 -3.86 -10.81 5.65
C ASN A 53 -4.94 -10.32 4.70
N GLU A 54 -5.95 -11.15 4.37
CA GLU A 54 -7.07 -10.68 3.55
C GLU A 54 -7.83 -9.55 4.23
N HIS A 55 -8.12 -9.69 5.52
CA HIS A 55 -8.76 -8.63 6.30
C HIS A 55 -7.90 -7.35 6.40
N ASP A 56 -6.59 -7.48 6.57
CA ASP A 56 -5.69 -6.33 6.56
C ASP A 56 -5.63 -5.69 5.18
N SER A 57 -5.72 -6.49 4.11
CA SER A 57 -5.77 -6.01 2.73
C SER A 57 -7.04 -5.21 2.44
N GLU A 58 -8.20 -5.59 2.98
CA GLU A 58 -9.43 -4.79 2.88
C GLU A 58 -9.24 -3.39 3.50
N LYS A 59 -8.58 -3.30 4.65
CA LYS A 59 -8.28 -2.01 5.29
C LYS A 59 -7.31 -1.18 4.45
N LEU A 60 -6.27 -1.81 3.90
CA LEU A 60 -5.33 -1.14 3.00
C LEU A 60 -6.04 -0.61 1.75
N ALA A 61 -6.93 -1.39 1.16
CA ALA A 61 -7.73 -0.98 0.00
C ALA A 61 -8.61 0.24 0.33
N GLY A 62 -9.26 0.25 1.50
CA GLY A 62 -10.03 1.39 1.98
C GLY A 62 -9.19 2.67 2.10
N MET A 63 -8.04 2.59 2.77
CA MET A 63 -7.13 3.74 2.91
C MET A 63 -6.61 4.27 1.56
N LEU A 64 -6.28 3.37 0.63
CA LEU A 64 -5.81 3.76 -0.72
C LEU A 64 -6.91 4.45 -1.53
N ALA A 65 -8.17 3.99 -1.38
CA ALA A 65 -9.32 4.64 -1.99
C ALA A 65 -9.54 6.05 -1.43
N GLU A 66 -9.40 6.24 -0.11
CA GLU A 66 -9.47 7.56 0.54
C GLU A 66 -8.38 8.51 0.03
N MET A 67 -7.17 7.98 -0.20
CA MET A 67 -6.05 8.67 -0.82
C MET A 67 -6.23 8.92 -2.33
N GLY A 68 -7.34 8.51 -2.94
CA GLY A 68 -7.64 8.78 -4.35
C GLY A 68 -7.00 7.83 -5.36
N TYR A 69 -6.42 6.70 -4.92
CA TYR A 69 -5.99 5.64 -5.84
C TYR A 69 -7.20 4.84 -6.37
N ALA A 70 -7.00 4.13 -7.47
CA ALA A 70 -7.90 3.10 -7.97
C ALA A 70 -7.16 1.76 -8.07
N GLU A 71 -7.85 0.66 -7.78
CA GLU A 71 -7.27 -0.68 -7.85
C GLU A 71 -7.07 -1.11 -9.31
N THR A 72 -6.04 -1.90 -9.57
CA THR A 72 -5.82 -2.57 -10.84
C THR A 72 -5.23 -3.96 -10.63
N ASP A 73 -5.64 -4.92 -11.47
CA ASP A 73 -5.02 -6.25 -11.56
C ASP A 73 -3.73 -6.24 -12.40
N ASN A 74 -3.46 -5.15 -13.13
CA ASN A 74 -2.27 -5.03 -13.95
C ASN A 74 -1.11 -4.42 -13.15
N MET A 75 -0.30 -5.28 -12.54
CA MET A 75 0.90 -4.91 -11.80
C MET A 75 1.82 -3.95 -12.58
N ASN A 76 2.04 -4.18 -13.88
CA ASN A 76 2.95 -3.34 -14.71
C ASN A 76 2.36 -1.96 -15.03
N GLY A 77 1.04 -1.83 -14.98
CA GLY A 77 0.33 -0.56 -15.19
C GLY A 77 0.09 0.23 -13.91
N SER A 78 0.44 -0.33 -12.74
CA SER A 78 0.23 0.31 -11.45
C SER A 78 1.30 1.36 -11.13
N ASP A 79 0.91 2.41 -10.42
CA ASP A 79 1.81 3.42 -9.86
C ASP A 79 2.33 3.02 -8.47
N LEU A 80 1.61 2.15 -7.78
CA LEU A 80 1.92 1.63 -6.46
C LEU A 80 1.68 0.11 -6.40
N ILE A 81 2.64 -0.63 -5.87
CA ILE A 81 2.54 -2.08 -5.68
C ILE A 81 2.72 -2.39 -4.20
N ILE A 82 1.78 -3.15 -3.64
CA ILE A 82 1.79 -3.57 -2.26
C ILE A 82 1.74 -5.10 -2.21
N TYR A 83 2.69 -5.68 -1.47
CA TYR A 83 2.69 -7.09 -1.14
C TYR A 83 2.40 -7.25 0.35
N ASN A 84 1.19 -7.68 0.68
CA ASN A 84 0.81 -7.98 2.05
C ASN A 84 1.17 -9.43 2.37
N THR A 85 2.17 -9.66 3.22
CA THR A 85 2.70 -11.00 3.51
C THR A 85 2.80 -11.28 5.02
N CYS A 86 2.75 -12.55 5.43
CA CYS A 86 3.12 -12.92 6.80
C CYS A 86 4.65 -12.93 6.99
N CYS A 87 5.13 -12.35 8.10
CA CYS A 87 6.55 -12.30 8.50
C CYS A 87 7.17 -13.69 8.84
N VAL A 88 6.35 -14.74 9.01
CA VAL A 88 6.78 -16.00 9.65
C VAL A 88 7.29 -17.07 8.67
N ARG A 89 7.38 -16.79 7.36
CA ARG A 89 7.90 -17.78 6.39
C ARG A 89 9.01 -17.17 5.54
N GLU A 90 10.22 -17.74 5.67
CA GLU A 90 11.46 -17.41 4.94
C GLU A 90 11.32 -17.30 3.41
N ASN A 91 10.24 -17.86 2.83
CA ASN A 91 9.94 -17.79 1.39
C ASN A 91 9.20 -16.52 0.93
N ALA A 92 8.76 -15.64 1.84
CA ALA A 92 8.09 -14.39 1.47
C ALA A 92 9.08 -13.35 0.93
N GLU A 93 10.25 -13.23 1.55
CA GLU A 93 11.29 -12.28 1.15
C GLU A 93 11.84 -12.59 -0.25
N LEU A 94 12.12 -13.86 -0.55
CA LEU A 94 12.62 -14.29 -1.87
C LEU A 94 11.66 -13.98 -3.02
N LYS A 95 10.34 -14.10 -2.80
CA LYS A 95 9.32 -13.73 -3.80
C LYS A 95 9.26 -12.23 -4.01
N VAL A 96 9.40 -11.45 -2.94
CA VAL A 96 9.43 -9.98 -3.01
C VAL A 96 10.68 -9.50 -3.76
N TYR A 97 11.87 -10.06 -3.48
CA TYR A 97 13.10 -9.72 -4.21
C TYR A 97 13.05 -10.02 -5.72
N GLY A 98 12.39 -11.12 -6.13
CA GLY A 98 12.17 -11.46 -7.54
C GLY A 98 11.31 -10.43 -8.29
N HIS A 99 10.40 -9.74 -7.59
CA HIS A 99 9.48 -8.74 -8.14
C HIS A 99 10.03 -7.30 -7.99
N LEU A 100 11.04 -7.06 -7.15
CA LEU A 100 11.67 -5.75 -6.92
C LEU A 100 12.67 -5.33 -8.02
N GLY A 101 13.29 -6.28 -8.72
CA GLY A 101 14.25 -6.00 -9.80
C GLY A 101 13.69 -5.09 -10.91
N PRO A 102 12.49 -5.38 -11.46
CA PRO A 102 11.83 -4.54 -12.47
C PRO A 102 11.40 -3.15 -11.95
N LEU A 103 11.08 -3.02 -10.67
CA LEU A 103 10.51 -1.80 -10.08
C LEU A 103 11.51 -0.65 -9.90
N LYS A 104 12.82 -0.95 -9.89
CA LYS A 104 13.88 0.08 -9.93
C LYS A 104 13.83 0.96 -11.18
N HIS A 105 13.29 0.46 -12.29
CA HIS A 105 13.18 1.22 -13.55
C HIS A 105 11.96 2.14 -13.58
N LEU A 106 10.87 1.75 -12.89
CA LEU A 106 9.63 2.56 -12.78
C LEU A 106 9.81 3.76 -11.85
N LYS A 107 10.52 3.62 -10.72
CA LYS A 107 10.82 4.74 -9.81
C LYS A 107 11.69 5.83 -10.46
N LYS A 108 12.54 5.45 -11.42
CA LYS A 108 13.41 6.39 -12.16
C LYS A 108 12.65 7.28 -13.16
N LYS A 109 11.43 6.85 -13.56
CA LYS A 109 10.57 7.60 -14.49
C LYS A 109 9.59 8.55 -13.78
N THR A 110 9.33 8.32 -12.50
CA THR A 110 8.43 9.15 -11.68
C THR A 110 9.20 9.72 -10.49
N ARG A 111 10.13 10.63 -10.76
CA ARG A 111 10.74 11.50 -9.75
C ARG A 111 9.75 12.65 -9.52
N ILE A 112 8.90 12.53 -8.51
CA ILE A 112 8.34 13.73 -7.87
C ILE A 112 9.38 14.11 -6.81
N LEU A 113 9.78 15.38 -6.86
CA LEU A 113 10.77 15.99 -5.97
C LEU A 113 10.36 15.86 -4.50
#